data_AF-A0A954G883-F1
#
_entry.id   AF-A0A954G883-F1
#
_cell.length_a   1.000
_cell.length_b   1.000
_cell.length_c   1.000
_cell.angle_alpha   90.00
_cell.angle_beta   90.00
_cell.angle_gamma   90.00
#
_symmetry.space_group_name_H-M   'P 1'
#
loop_
_entity.id
_entity.type
_entity.pdbx_description
1 polymer ?
#
loop_
_entity_poly.entity_id
_entity_poly.type
_entity_poly.pdbx_seq_one_letter_code
_entity_poly.pdbx_strand_id
1 'polypeptide(L)'
;MRNRPGSNHLNSDSDGNGNPFQVDRLPGLRVCLLGLFLLLPLLAVGGRLAFIQMMNAEHFYSQFGKTTESFETIPSRDGRIVSIDGRVLAMDVERFDLQVHYRWLEEPPDERWLKQQALTLLKPVERRHKEKVEAAQEKVLARRQQLWEELALVMRVPQQDLLTSGDEIQKRVEKIIQSVNERAEQKRAETPSTEAVEETAETDPANYPTEFWKLLKETLTRPPRRPRRERIVVREELDYHTIRSGIPREIALAISAHPEHFPGVNIQVATLREYPQKTIAPHELGIRHRIDEKTLAARQQQFPQGDPLDYQEGDRIGKMGIERSYDRFLRGLRGLKRVVKNRQGEIIRSEVVREPKSGDDVVLTLNTRLQSEVQNLLDQSLDELAQEKDEQGSPVIEPSTGGCVVVLDVRSGAIVATASAPRYDLNLLLNPSPEEWQAVLDDPRRPLFPRATQMMLPPGSTFKALTSIALLESGKIDPDEMYPCRGYLDRPDRHRDFIYRHYGVGHNDINLTQALCQSCNVYFFQAARTMGPETICHWADQLGFGKPTGIDIPG
;
A
#
# COMPACT_ATOMS: atom_id res chain seq x y z
N MET A 1 59.21 -76.25 41.95
CA MET A 1 59.57 -76.72 40.58
C MET A 1 60.60 -75.73 40.04
N ARG A 2 61.90 -75.88 40.33
CA ARG A 2 62.90 -76.61 39.54
C ARG A 2 62.79 -76.33 38.03
N ASN A 3 63.59 -75.39 37.54
CA ASN A 3 64.73 -75.75 36.69
C ASN A 3 65.78 -74.64 36.63
N ARG A 4 67.02 -75.12 36.63
CA ARG A 4 68.30 -74.44 36.83
C ARG A 4 69.14 -74.72 35.55
N PRO A 5 70.43 -74.38 35.51
CA PRO A 5 71.04 -73.20 34.91
C PRO A 5 71.85 -73.55 33.63
N GLY A 6 72.44 -72.54 32.98
CA GLY A 6 73.43 -72.75 31.92
C GLY A 6 74.51 -71.68 31.98
N SER A 7 75.63 -72.03 32.61
CA SER A 7 76.88 -71.28 32.67
C SER A 7 77.76 -71.58 31.46
N ASN A 8 78.66 -70.64 31.12
CA ASN A 8 80.09 -70.82 30.83
C ASN A 8 80.59 -69.68 29.90
N HIS A 9 81.47 -68.80 30.40
CA HIS A 9 82.93 -68.78 30.14
C HIS A 9 83.26 -67.99 28.86
N LEU A 10 84.26 -67.10 28.75
CA LEU A 10 85.47 -66.77 29.52
C LEU A 10 86.00 -65.40 29.03
N ASN A 11 86.61 -64.65 29.95
CA ASN A 11 87.78 -63.75 29.84
C ASN A 11 87.96 -62.81 28.62
N SER A 12 88.05 -61.51 28.90
CA SER A 12 89.31 -60.77 28.75
C SER A 12 89.26 -59.42 29.48
N ASP A 13 90.38 -59.15 30.13
CA ASP A 13 90.99 -57.86 30.44
C ASP A 13 90.49 -57.01 31.62
N SER A 14 91.39 -57.00 32.60
CA SER A 14 91.59 -56.03 33.65
C SER A 14 91.67 -54.61 33.11
N ASP A 15 90.90 -53.70 33.70
CA ASP A 15 91.43 -52.41 34.12
C ASP A 15 90.59 -51.80 35.25
N GLY A 16 91.30 -51.21 36.21
CA GLY A 16 90.75 -50.67 37.44
C GLY A 16 89.84 -49.47 37.22
N ASN A 17 88.60 -49.62 37.69
CA ASN A 17 87.85 -48.67 38.50
C ASN A 17 87.83 -47.18 38.07
N GLY A 18 86.76 -46.79 37.38
CA GLY A 18 86.45 -45.39 37.04
C GLY A 18 85.02 -45.17 36.51
N ASN A 19 84.00 -45.61 37.25
CA ASN A 19 82.59 -45.13 37.27
C ASN A 19 81.94 -44.67 35.92
N PRO A 20 81.04 -45.47 35.27
CA PRO A 20 80.46 -45.15 33.96
C PRO A 20 79.16 -44.32 33.99
N PHE A 21 78.74 -43.80 35.14
CA PHE A 21 77.58 -42.89 35.21
C PHE A 21 78.07 -41.45 35.42
N GLN A 22 78.33 -40.73 34.31
CA GLN A 22 78.23 -39.27 34.33
C GLN A 22 76.74 -38.93 34.50
N VAL A 23 76.30 -38.95 35.77
CA VAL A 23 75.02 -38.41 36.19
C VAL A 23 75.03 -36.94 35.76
N ASP A 24 74.06 -36.60 34.92
CA ASP A 24 73.75 -35.24 34.46
C ASP A 24 73.94 -34.27 35.63
N ARG A 25 74.90 -33.34 35.54
CA ARG A 25 75.35 -32.58 36.73
C ARG A 25 74.34 -31.51 37.19
N LEU A 26 73.25 -31.29 36.44
CA LEU A 26 72.23 -30.27 36.73
C LEU A 26 70.81 -30.69 36.26
N PRO A 27 70.24 -31.81 36.74
CA PRO A 27 68.90 -32.24 36.33
C PRO A 27 67.84 -31.21 36.75
N GLY A 28 68.06 -30.53 37.88
CA GLY A 28 67.20 -29.44 38.35
C GLY A 28 67.15 -28.24 37.38
N LEU A 29 68.26 -27.91 36.71
CA LEU A 29 68.30 -26.82 35.74
C LEU A 29 67.50 -27.17 34.48
N ARG A 30 67.57 -28.42 34.02
CA ARG A 30 66.79 -28.90 32.87
C ARG A 30 65.30 -28.99 33.18
N VAL A 31 64.92 -29.48 34.37
CA VAL A 31 63.51 -29.49 34.81
C VAL A 31 62.98 -28.05 34.98
N CYS A 32 63.78 -27.12 35.51
CA CYS A 32 63.43 -25.70 35.54
C CYS A 32 63.28 -25.10 34.14
N LEU A 33 64.17 -25.40 33.20
CA LEU A 33 64.09 -24.91 31.82
C LEU A 33 62.87 -25.50 31.10
N LEU A 34 62.54 -26.77 31.33
CA LEU A 34 61.36 -27.44 30.76
C LEU A 34 60.07 -26.88 31.38
N GLY A 35 60.07 -26.61 32.69
CA GLY A 35 59.00 -25.92 33.38
C GLY A 35 58.79 -24.50 32.86
N LEU A 36 59.87 -23.75 32.61
CA LEU A 36 59.84 -22.39 32.08
C LEU A 36 59.41 -22.36 30.60
N PHE A 37 59.81 -23.37 29.82
CA PHE A 37 59.39 -23.57 28.45
C PHE A 37 57.90 -23.95 28.34
N LEU A 38 57.34 -24.64 29.33
CA LEU A 38 55.90 -24.91 29.43
C LEU A 38 55.11 -23.72 30.00
N LEU A 39 55.69 -22.93 30.91
CA LEU A 39 55.05 -21.77 31.53
C LEU A 39 54.92 -20.59 30.57
N LEU A 40 55.92 -20.35 29.72
CA LEU A 40 55.91 -19.26 28.73
C LEU A 40 54.68 -19.26 27.81
N PRO A 41 54.31 -20.36 27.14
CA PRO A 41 53.10 -20.41 26.30
C PRO A 41 51.81 -20.28 27.14
N LEU A 42 51.78 -20.83 28.36
CA LEU A 42 50.65 -20.66 29.29
C LEU A 42 50.47 -19.20 29.72
N LEU A 43 51.56 -18.48 30.00
CA LEU A 43 51.56 -17.05 30.28
C LEU A 43 51.14 -16.22 29.06
N ALA A 44 51.58 -16.60 27.86
CA ALA A 44 51.16 -15.96 26.62
C ALA A 44 49.64 -16.14 26.37
N VAL A 45 49.11 -17.34 26.61
CA VAL A 45 47.66 -17.62 26.52
C VAL A 45 46.88 -16.87 27.61
N GLY A 46 47.36 -16.88 28.85
CA GLY A 46 46.76 -16.13 29.96
C GLY A 46 46.75 -14.63 29.72
N GLY A 47 47.87 -14.08 29.22
CA GLY A 47 47.98 -12.68 28.82
C GLY A 47 47.04 -12.32 27.66
N ARG A 48 46.87 -13.22 26.69
CA ARG A 48 45.90 -13.03 25.59
C ARG A 48 44.46 -13.07 26.08
N LEU A 49 44.12 -13.97 27.01
CA LEU A 49 42.79 -14.02 27.62
C LEU A 49 42.49 -12.74 28.39
N ALA A 50 43.44 -12.26 29.21
CA ALA A 50 43.32 -10.99 29.91
C ALA A 50 43.18 -9.81 28.93
N PHE A 51 43.99 -9.79 27.86
CA PHE A 51 43.88 -8.78 26.80
C PHE A 51 42.50 -8.78 26.13
N ILE A 52 41.95 -9.95 25.79
CA ILE A 52 40.61 -10.06 25.20
C ILE A 52 39.54 -9.60 26.20
N GLN A 53 39.65 -9.98 27.47
CA GLN A 53 38.68 -9.61 28.51
C GLN A 53 38.77 -8.15 28.95
N MET A 54 39.93 -7.50 28.87
CA MET A 54 40.09 -6.11 29.31
C MET A 54 40.00 -5.13 28.14
N MET A 55 40.66 -5.40 27.01
CA MET A 55 40.73 -4.46 25.89
C MET A 55 39.64 -4.69 24.84
N ASN A 56 39.20 -5.92 24.63
CA ASN A 56 38.17 -6.22 23.63
C ASN A 56 36.78 -6.47 24.24
N ALA A 57 36.63 -6.52 25.56
CA ALA A 57 35.34 -6.76 26.19
C ALA A 57 34.32 -5.70 25.77
N GLU A 58 34.66 -4.41 25.79
CA GLU A 58 33.76 -3.36 25.30
C GLU A 58 33.40 -3.52 23.83
N HIS A 59 34.33 -3.99 22.98
CA HIS A 59 34.04 -4.31 21.58
C HIS A 59 33.07 -5.48 21.45
N PHE A 60 33.18 -6.52 22.27
CA PHE A 60 32.23 -7.64 22.26
C PHE A 60 30.88 -7.26 22.90
N TYR A 61 30.86 -6.53 24.00
CA TYR A 61 29.63 -6.04 24.65
C TYR A 61 28.87 -5.06 23.76
N SER A 62 29.55 -4.12 23.09
CA SER A 62 28.93 -3.21 22.12
C SER A 62 28.40 -3.95 20.90
N GLN A 63 29.03 -5.06 20.49
CA GLN A 63 28.44 -5.94 19.49
C GLN A 63 27.17 -6.61 20.02
N PHE A 64 27.19 -7.25 21.20
CA PHE A 64 26.01 -7.92 21.77
C PHE A 64 24.83 -6.96 22.05
N GLY A 65 25.11 -5.72 22.42
CA GLY A 65 24.12 -4.66 22.65
C GLY A 65 23.60 -3.95 21.39
N LYS A 66 23.96 -4.41 20.17
CA LYS A 66 23.39 -3.86 18.94
C LYS A 66 21.90 -4.14 18.90
N THR A 67 21.11 -3.14 19.27
CA THR A 67 19.67 -3.11 19.07
C THR A 67 19.37 -2.67 17.66
N THR A 68 18.32 -3.25 17.09
CA THR A 68 17.76 -2.80 15.81
C THR A 68 16.58 -1.90 16.12
N GLU A 69 16.64 -0.66 15.66
CA GLU A 69 15.47 0.23 15.69
C GLU A 69 14.64 0.00 14.42
N SER A 70 13.35 -0.15 14.60
CA SER A 70 12.37 -0.26 13.52
C SER A 70 11.22 0.71 13.79
N PHE A 71 10.65 1.26 12.74
CA PHE A 71 9.45 2.09 12.83
C PHE A 71 8.25 1.29 12.31
N GLU A 72 7.22 1.21 13.14
CA GLU A 72 5.95 0.58 12.83
C GLU A 72 4.88 1.66 12.73
N THR A 73 4.01 1.58 11.72
CA THR A 73 2.92 2.54 11.54
C THR A 73 1.75 2.16 12.44
N ILE A 74 1.11 3.18 13.04
CA ILE A 74 -0.15 3.01 13.77
C ILE A 74 -1.26 3.44 12.82
N PRO A 75 -2.22 2.58 12.47
CA PRO A 75 -3.29 2.95 11.54
C PRO A 75 -4.14 4.10 12.09
N SER A 76 -4.59 4.97 11.20
CA SER A 76 -5.60 6.00 11.47
C SER A 76 -6.86 5.68 10.68
N ARG A 77 -8.01 6.21 11.12
CA ARG A 77 -9.26 6.11 10.36
C ARG A 77 -9.47 7.38 9.55
N ASP A 78 -9.93 7.22 8.32
CA ASP A 78 -10.37 8.36 7.53
C ASP A 78 -11.75 8.83 8.02
N GLY A 79 -12.00 10.12 7.86
CA GLY A 79 -13.25 10.78 8.21
C GLY A 79 -14.41 10.25 7.39
N ARG A 80 -15.60 10.28 8.00
CA ARG A 80 -16.85 9.81 7.39
C ARG A 80 -17.42 10.90 6.49
N ILE A 81 -18.14 10.49 5.46
CA ILE A 81 -19.02 11.38 4.71
C ILE A 81 -20.44 11.11 5.19
N VAL A 82 -21.11 12.14 5.66
CA VAL A 82 -22.44 12.07 6.28
C VAL A 82 -23.37 13.06 5.59
N SER A 83 -24.61 12.66 5.37
CA SER A 83 -25.65 13.55 4.84
C SER A 83 -26.18 14.50 5.93
N ILE A 84 -26.95 15.52 5.54
CA ILE A 84 -27.54 16.47 6.50
C ILE A 84 -28.56 15.79 7.43
N ASP A 85 -29.19 14.71 6.97
CA ASP A 85 -30.10 13.86 7.75
C ASP A 85 -29.39 12.81 8.61
N GLY A 86 -28.06 12.89 8.74
CA GLY A 86 -27.25 12.06 9.63
C GLY A 86 -26.97 10.64 9.13
N ARG A 87 -27.26 10.34 7.86
CA ARG A 87 -26.95 9.04 7.25
C ARG A 87 -25.48 9.01 6.85
N VAL A 88 -24.79 7.92 7.20
CA VAL A 88 -23.41 7.71 6.76
C VAL A 88 -23.42 7.22 5.31
N LEU A 89 -22.76 7.98 4.45
CA LEU A 89 -22.62 7.73 3.02
C LEU A 89 -21.29 7.05 2.67
N ALA A 90 -20.22 7.39 3.39
CA ALA A 90 -18.93 6.73 3.29
C ALA A 90 -18.26 6.64 4.68
N MET A 91 -17.66 5.49 4.98
CA MET A 91 -16.88 5.30 6.21
C MET A 91 -15.80 4.24 6.06
N ASP A 92 -14.83 4.28 6.95
CA ASP A 92 -13.84 3.22 7.06
C ASP A 92 -14.34 2.12 7.98
N VAL A 93 -14.29 0.88 7.48
CA VAL A 93 -14.54 -0.33 8.25
C VAL A 93 -13.25 -1.12 8.45
N GLU A 94 -13.19 -1.86 9.56
CA GLU A 94 -12.03 -2.70 9.86
C GLU A 94 -11.98 -3.89 8.89
N ARG A 95 -10.82 -4.05 8.28
CA ARG A 95 -10.48 -5.17 7.41
C ARG A 95 -9.37 -5.97 8.07
N PHE A 96 -9.53 -7.28 8.13
CA PHE A 96 -8.51 -8.18 8.64
C PHE A 96 -7.78 -8.82 7.47
N ASP A 97 -6.45 -8.70 7.46
CA ASP A 97 -5.59 -9.25 6.44
C ASP A 97 -4.73 -10.36 7.06
N LEU A 98 -4.81 -11.56 6.48
CA LEU A 98 -4.00 -12.71 6.87
C LEU A 98 -2.61 -12.54 6.27
N GLN A 99 -1.61 -12.41 7.14
CA GLN A 99 -0.22 -12.36 6.76
C GLN A 99 0.54 -13.57 7.26
N VAL A 100 1.51 -14.02 6.48
CA VAL A 100 2.41 -15.11 6.86
C VAL A 100 3.84 -14.64 6.68
N HIS A 101 4.68 -14.97 7.65
CA HIS A 101 6.10 -14.65 7.62
C HIS A 101 6.79 -15.40 6.47
N TYR A 102 7.63 -14.71 5.70
CA TYR A 102 8.25 -15.27 4.48
C TYR A 102 8.89 -16.66 4.67
N ARG A 103 9.62 -16.88 5.78
CA ARG A 103 10.24 -18.18 6.11
C ARG A 103 9.28 -19.36 6.26
N TRP A 104 8.00 -19.10 6.53
CA TRP A 104 6.97 -20.14 6.59
C TRP A 104 6.37 -20.41 5.20
N LEU A 105 6.53 -19.48 4.25
CA LEU A 105 6.07 -19.56 2.87
C LEU A 105 7.10 -20.23 1.94
N GLU A 106 8.38 -19.95 2.11
CA GLU A 106 9.42 -20.30 1.11
C GLU A 106 9.58 -21.82 0.89
N GLU A 107 9.58 -22.24 -0.37
CA GLU A 107 9.85 -23.61 -0.80
C GLU A 107 10.98 -23.67 -1.85
N PRO A 108 12.11 -24.35 -1.59
CA PRO A 108 12.46 -25.07 -0.36
C PRO A 108 12.80 -24.12 0.82
N PRO A 109 12.64 -24.59 2.09
CA PRO A 109 13.02 -23.81 3.28
C PRO A 109 14.50 -23.44 3.30
N ASP A 110 14.82 -22.25 3.83
CA ASP A 110 16.20 -21.90 4.14
C ASP A 110 16.78 -22.86 5.20
N GLU A 111 17.89 -23.51 4.86
CA GLU A 111 18.51 -24.53 5.70
C GLU A 111 18.93 -23.98 7.07
N ARG A 112 19.36 -22.72 7.15
CA ARG A 112 19.82 -22.11 8.40
C ARG A 112 18.64 -21.81 9.30
N TRP A 113 17.56 -21.25 8.74
CA TRP A 113 16.32 -21.03 9.47
C TRP A 113 15.74 -22.35 9.97
N LEU A 114 15.65 -23.36 9.11
CA LEU A 114 15.13 -24.70 9.47
C LEU A 114 15.95 -25.32 10.61
N LYS A 115 17.29 -25.24 10.53
CA LYS A 115 18.18 -25.69 11.60
C LYS A 115 17.99 -24.87 12.88
N GLN A 116 17.83 -23.57 12.80
CA GLN A 116 17.59 -22.72 13.97
C GLN A 116 16.28 -23.09 14.67
N GLN A 117 15.18 -23.28 13.93
CA GLN A 117 13.90 -23.73 14.49
C GLN A 117 13.99 -25.14 15.08
N ALA A 118 14.72 -26.06 14.44
CA ALA A 118 14.95 -27.38 15.02
C ALA A 118 15.72 -27.30 16.37
N LEU A 119 16.67 -26.37 16.50
CA LEU A 119 17.45 -26.18 17.73
C LEU A 119 16.64 -25.54 18.86
N THR A 120 15.57 -24.77 18.59
CA THR A 120 14.69 -24.22 19.64
C THR A 120 13.85 -25.31 20.29
N LEU A 121 13.50 -26.36 19.55
CA LEU A 121 12.77 -27.53 20.06
C LEU A 121 13.63 -28.45 20.95
N LEU A 122 14.96 -28.37 20.84
CA LEU A 122 15.90 -29.27 21.51
C LEU A 122 16.60 -28.63 22.71
N LYS A 123 16.81 -29.42 23.77
CA LYS A 123 17.61 -29.00 24.92
C LYS A 123 19.09 -28.85 24.51
N PRO A 124 19.88 -27.97 25.16
CA PRO A 124 21.28 -27.71 24.78
C PRO A 124 22.18 -28.95 24.62
N VAL A 125 21.94 -29.99 25.42
CA VAL A 125 22.66 -31.28 25.36
C VAL A 125 22.36 -32.05 24.07
N GLU A 126 21.10 -31.98 23.62
CA GLU A 126 20.60 -32.75 22.47
C GLU A 126 21.03 -32.15 21.14
N ARG A 127 21.34 -30.84 21.11
CA ARG A 127 21.82 -30.10 19.94
C ARG A 127 23.14 -30.63 19.35
N ARG A 128 23.87 -31.46 20.10
CA ARG A 128 25.13 -32.08 19.66
C ARG A 128 24.91 -33.35 18.82
N HIS A 129 23.73 -33.97 18.91
CA HIS A 129 23.41 -35.19 18.19
C HIS A 129 22.77 -34.87 16.84
N LYS A 130 23.46 -35.21 15.75
CA LYS A 130 23.02 -34.90 14.37
C LYS A 130 21.63 -35.49 14.06
N GLU A 131 21.41 -36.75 14.41
CA GLU A 131 20.14 -37.46 14.19
C GLU A 131 18.95 -36.78 14.89
N LYS A 132 19.15 -36.28 16.12
CA LYS A 132 18.11 -35.55 16.86
C LYS A 132 17.78 -34.21 16.21
N VAL A 133 18.79 -33.54 15.63
CA VAL A 133 18.59 -32.28 14.89
C VAL A 133 17.83 -32.54 13.59
N GLU A 134 18.19 -33.57 12.83
CA GLU A 134 17.48 -33.98 11.60
C GLU A 134 16.01 -34.34 11.90
N ALA A 135 15.75 -35.16 12.93
CA ALA A 135 14.38 -35.47 13.36
C ALA A 135 13.59 -34.24 13.83
N ALA A 136 14.26 -33.26 14.44
CA ALA A 136 13.62 -31.99 14.80
C ALA A 136 13.34 -31.11 13.56
N GLN A 137 14.18 -31.16 12.52
CA GLN A 137 13.91 -30.50 11.24
C GLN A 137 12.69 -31.09 10.55
N GLU A 138 12.54 -32.42 10.52
CA GLU A 138 11.35 -33.09 9.97
C GLU A 138 10.08 -32.68 10.71
N LYS A 139 10.13 -32.54 12.04
CA LYS A 139 9.00 -32.01 12.83
C LYS A 139 8.62 -30.58 12.44
N VAL A 140 9.59 -29.72 12.17
CA VAL A 140 9.34 -28.34 11.71
C VAL A 140 8.68 -28.36 10.32
N LEU A 141 9.14 -29.22 9.41
CA LEU A 141 8.53 -29.38 8.08
C LEU A 141 7.08 -29.88 8.18
N ALA A 142 6.83 -30.91 9.00
CA ALA A 142 5.48 -31.40 9.26
C ALA A 142 4.59 -30.29 9.85
N ARG A 143 5.13 -29.46 10.73
CA ARG A 143 4.40 -28.32 11.31
C ARG A 143 4.05 -27.26 10.28
N ARG A 144 4.93 -26.98 9.31
CA ARG A 144 4.65 -26.08 8.18
C ARG A 144 3.51 -26.61 7.31
N GLN A 145 3.48 -27.90 7.02
CA GLN A 145 2.39 -28.51 6.26
C GLN A 145 1.06 -28.42 7.03
N GLN A 146 1.07 -28.79 8.32
CA GLN A 146 -0.10 -28.71 9.18
C GLN A 146 -0.66 -27.29 9.30
N LEU A 147 0.20 -26.26 9.33
CA LEU A 147 -0.22 -24.86 9.36
C LEU A 147 -1.17 -24.55 8.19
N TRP A 148 -0.82 -24.96 6.98
CA TRP A 148 -1.62 -24.69 5.78
C TRP A 148 -2.95 -25.45 5.78
N GLU A 149 -2.96 -26.69 6.30
CA GLU A 149 -4.16 -27.49 6.47
C GLU A 149 -5.12 -26.85 7.50
N GLU A 150 -4.59 -26.38 8.65
CA GLU A 150 -5.37 -25.70 9.68
C GLU A 150 -5.91 -24.35 9.19
N LEU A 151 -5.10 -23.56 8.45
CA LEU A 151 -5.56 -22.32 7.84
C LEU A 151 -6.67 -22.57 6.83
N ALA A 152 -6.53 -23.56 5.94
CA ALA A 152 -7.54 -23.93 4.96
C ALA A 152 -8.86 -24.33 5.65
N LEU A 153 -8.79 -25.11 6.73
CA LEU A 153 -9.95 -25.54 7.50
C LEU A 153 -10.66 -24.38 8.20
N VAL A 154 -9.92 -23.51 8.88
CA VAL A 154 -10.48 -22.36 9.59
C VAL A 154 -11.07 -21.33 8.62
N MET A 155 -10.43 -21.12 7.48
CA MET A 155 -10.90 -20.18 6.46
C MET A 155 -12.04 -20.74 5.60
N ARG A 156 -12.24 -22.07 5.59
CA ARG A 156 -13.15 -22.80 4.69
C ARG A 156 -12.82 -22.55 3.21
N VAL A 157 -11.54 -22.56 2.88
CA VAL A 157 -11.01 -22.32 1.53
C VAL A 157 -10.14 -23.51 1.13
N PRO A 158 -10.10 -23.92 -0.15
CA PRO A 158 -9.13 -24.91 -0.63
C PRO A 158 -7.70 -24.52 -0.26
N GLN A 159 -6.93 -25.48 0.26
CA GLN A 159 -5.52 -25.27 0.62
C GLN A 159 -4.70 -24.76 -0.59
N GLN A 160 -5.01 -25.23 -1.80
CA GLN A 160 -4.32 -24.86 -3.02
C GLN A 160 -4.39 -23.35 -3.32
N ASP A 161 -5.48 -22.68 -2.96
CA ASP A 161 -5.62 -21.24 -3.21
C ASP A 161 -4.64 -20.44 -2.34
N LEU A 162 -4.44 -20.89 -1.09
CA LEU A 162 -3.51 -20.27 -0.16
C LEU A 162 -2.05 -20.52 -0.58
N LEU A 163 -1.74 -21.74 -1.03
CA LEU A 163 -0.40 -22.09 -1.54
C LEU A 163 -0.06 -21.31 -2.81
N THR A 164 -1.00 -21.18 -3.74
CA THR A 164 -0.80 -20.41 -4.98
C THR A 164 -0.47 -18.94 -4.67
N SER A 165 -1.16 -18.35 -3.69
CA SER A 165 -0.89 -16.98 -3.21
C SER A 165 0.50 -16.88 -2.57
N GLY A 166 0.92 -17.92 -1.85
CA GLY A 166 2.27 -18.05 -1.29
C GLY A 166 3.36 -18.10 -2.38
N ASP A 167 3.15 -18.90 -3.43
CA ASP A 167 4.08 -19.05 -4.56
C ASP A 167 4.30 -17.73 -5.31
N GLU A 168 3.23 -16.95 -5.51
CA GLU A 168 3.32 -15.62 -6.13
C GLU A 168 4.16 -14.65 -5.30
N ILE A 169 3.96 -14.67 -3.98
CA ILE A 169 4.76 -13.88 -3.04
C ILE A 169 6.22 -14.33 -3.08
N GLN A 170 6.48 -15.64 -3.07
CA GLN A 170 7.83 -16.17 -3.13
C GLN A 170 8.56 -15.70 -4.39
N LYS A 171 7.97 -15.87 -5.57
CA LYS A 171 8.55 -15.42 -6.84
C LYS A 171 8.86 -13.92 -6.83
N ARG A 172 7.98 -13.11 -6.23
CA ARG A 172 8.19 -11.66 -6.09
C ARG A 172 9.39 -11.35 -5.20
N VAL A 173 9.48 -11.98 -4.04
CA VAL A 173 10.57 -11.74 -3.09
C VAL A 173 11.91 -12.24 -3.65
N GLU A 174 11.94 -13.39 -4.31
CA GLU A 174 13.14 -13.92 -4.98
C GLU A 174 13.67 -12.96 -6.05
N LYS A 175 12.77 -12.36 -6.84
CA LYS A 175 13.13 -11.33 -7.82
C LYS A 175 13.76 -10.10 -7.16
N ILE A 176 13.24 -9.66 -6.00
CA ILE A 176 13.83 -8.56 -5.23
C ILE A 176 15.22 -8.96 -4.74
N ILE A 177 15.37 -10.15 -4.13
CA ILE A 177 16.65 -10.68 -3.66
C ILE A 177 17.69 -10.72 -4.77
N GLN A 178 17.32 -11.22 -5.95
CA GLN A 178 18.19 -11.25 -7.12
C GLN A 178 18.64 -9.83 -7.50
N SER A 179 17.70 -8.89 -7.63
CA SER A 179 18.02 -7.50 -8.00
C SER A 179 18.93 -6.81 -6.98
N VAL A 180 18.76 -7.08 -5.69
CA VAL A 180 19.59 -6.51 -4.61
C VAL A 180 20.99 -7.10 -4.64
N ASN A 181 21.11 -8.42 -4.84
CA ASN A 181 22.41 -9.08 -4.95
C ASN A 181 23.18 -8.59 -6.18
N GLU A 182 22.54 -8.48 -7.34
CA GLU A 182 23.15 -7.94 -8.57
C GLU A 182 23.66 -6.50 -8.35
N ARG A 183 22.84 -5.62 -7.76
CA ARG A 183 23.27 -4.25 -7.40
C ARG A 183 24.42 -4.23 -6.40
N ALA A 184 24.42 -5.13 -5.44
CA ALA A 184 25.49 -5.24 -4.46
C ALA A 184 26.80 -5.74 -5.10
N GLU A 185 26.73 -6.66 -6.05
CA GLU A 185 27.88 -7.13 -6.82
C GLU A 185 28.45 -6.05 -7.74
N GLN A 186 27.60 -5.30 -8.45
CA GLN A 186 28.02 -4.15 -9.27
C GLN A 186 28.73 -3.09 -8.43
N LYS A 187 28.15 -2.70 -7.29
CA LYS A 187 28.77 -1.73 -6.37
C LYS A 187 30.10 -2.22 -5.80
N ARG A 188 30.24 -3.54 -5.59
CA ARG A 188 31.50 -4.16 -5.18
C ARG A 188 32.54 -4.17 -6.30
N ALA A 189 32.13 -4.38 -7.54
CA ALA A 189 33.02 -4.32 -8.71
C ALA A 189 33.53 -2.89 -8.97
N GLU A 190 32.71 -1.87 -8.67
CA GLU A 190 33.08 -0.45 -8.81
C GLU A 190 33.96 0.07 -7.67
N THR A 191 33.97 -0.60 -6.51
CA THR A 191 34.84 -0.24 -5.38
C THR A 191 36.19 -0.97 -5.54
N PRO A 192 37.30 -0.30 -5.91
CA PRO A 192 38.58 -0.98 -6.01
C PRO A 192 38.96 -1.47 -4.61
N SER A 193 39.14 -2.77 -4.46
CA SER A 193 39.73 -3.34 -3.25
C SER A 193 41.09 -2.70 -3.03
N THR A 194 41.19 -1.80 -2.06
CA THR A 194 42.46 -1.16 -1.64
C THR A 194 43.39 -2.14 -0.91
N GLU A 195 43.12 -3.45 -0.99
CA GLU A 195 43.75 -4.49 -0.18
C GLU A 195 44.06 -5.75 -1.00
N ALA A 196 44.52 -5.57 -2.24
CA ALA A 196 45.27 -6.59 -2.98
C ALA A 196 46.67 -6.05 -3.30
N VAL A 197 47.41 -5.68 -2.25
CA VAL A 197 48.88 -5.68 -2.33
C VAL A 197 49.28 -7.13 -2.08
N GLU A 198 49.51 -7.86 -3.16
CA GLU A 198 50.28 -9.11 -3.11
C GLU A 198 51.66 -8.78 -2.56
N GLU A 199 51.90 -9.15 -1.29
CA GLU A 199 53.22 -9.18 -0.69
C GLU A 199 53.95 -10.43 -1.23
N THR A 200 54.42 -10.39 -2.48
CA THR A 200 55.51 -11.27 -2.92
C THR A 200 56.83 -10.67 -2.43
N ALA A 201 57.13 -10.84 -1.14
CA ALA A 201 58.44 -10.51 -0.59
C ALA A 201 59.34 -11.75 -0.70
N GLU A 202 60.37 -11.69 -1.54
CA GLU A 202 61.45 -12.66 -1.58
C GLU A 202 62.09 -12.78 -0.17
N THR A 203 62.06 -13.99 0.40
CA THR A 203 62.65 -14.27 1.71
C THR A 203 64.17 -14.29 1.64
N ASP A 204 64.81 -13.32 2.30
CA ASP A 204 66.26 -13.25 2.48
C ASP A 204 66.68 -14.07 3.73
N PRO A 205 67.53 -15.11 3.61
CA PRO A 205 67.83 -16.06 4.70
C PRO A 205 68.59 -15.46 5.91
N ALA A 206 69.06 -14.21 5.83
CA ALA A 206 69.79 -13.55 6.92
C ALA A 206 68.88 -12.94 8.02
N ASN A 207 67.57 -12.81 7.79
CA ASN A 207 66.64 -12.10 8.70
C ASN A 207 65.52 -12.98 9.31
N TYR A 208 65.75 -14.29 9.35
CA TYR A 208 64.78 -15.27 9.85
C TYR A 208 64.19 -14.99 11.24
N PRO A 209 64.97 -14.57 12.27
CA PRO A 209 64.39 -14.34 13.60
C PRO A 209 63.47 -13.13 13.62
N THR A 210 63.78 -12.07 12.87
CA THR A 210 62.98 -10.83 12.84
C THR A 210 61.68 -11.03 12.09
N GLU A 211 61.72 -11.72 10.95
CA GLU A 211 60.54 -12.10 10.19
C GLU A 211 59.70 -13.14 10.93
N PHE A 212 60.32 -14.10 11.62
CA PHE A 212 59.60 -15.02 12.50
C PHE A 212 58.91 -14.28 13.65
N TRP A 213 59.59 -13.34 14.31
CA TRP A 213 58.98 -12.52 15.37
C TRP A 213 57.86 -11.63 14.84
N LYS A 214 58.00 -11.10 13.63
CA LYS A 214 56.97 -10.31 12.95
C LYS A 214 55.76 -11.17 12.60
N LEU A 215 55.98 -12.33 11.96
CA LEU A 215 54.96 -13.33 11.65
C LEU A 215 54.28 -13.85 12.92
N LEU A 216 55.03 -14.15 13.97
CA LEU A 216 54.50 -14.64 15.25
C LEU A 216 53.68 -13.54 15.93
N LYS A 217 54.19 -12.30 15.98
CA LYS A 217 53.44 -11.15 16.49
C LYS A 217 52.18 -10.93 15.66
N GLU A 218 52.25 -11.00 14.35
CA GLU A 218 51.14 -10.80 13.42
C GLU A 218 50.10 -11.92 13.54
N THR A 219 50.53 -13.18 13.64
CA THR A 219 49.67 -14.37 13.80
C THR A 219 49.02 -14.41 15.19
N LEU A 220 49.73 -13.96 16.23
CA LEU A 220 49.21 -13.91 17.61
C LEU A 220 48.36 -12.67 17.89
N THR A 221 48.61 -11.54 17.22
CA THR A 221 47.91 -10.27 17.49
C THR A 221 46.78 -9.98 16.52
N ARG A 222 46.87 -10.37 15.24
CA ARG A 222 45.76 -10.17 14.29
C ARG A 222 44.62 -11.14 14.61
N PRO A 223 43.41 -10.66 14.90
CA PRO A 223 42.26 -11.54 15.00
C PRO A 223 42.06 -12.21 13.63
N PRO A 224 41.75 -13.53 13.57
CA PRO A 224 41.45 -14.18 12.30
C PRO A 224 40.20 -13.53 11.70
N ARG A 225 40.40 -12.61 10.75
CA ARG A 225 39.32 -12.07 9.92
C ARG A 225 38.96 -13.15 8.92
N ARG A 226 38.09 -14.08 9.31
CA ARG A 226 37.31 -14.79 8.30
C ARG A 226 36.50 -13.72 7.58
N PRO A 227 36.63 -13.54 6.25
CA PRO A 227 35.64 -12.77 5.52
C PRO A 227 34.34 -13.56 5.63
N ARG A 228 33.56 -13.30 6.67
CA ARG A 228 32.17 -13.73 6.69
C ARG A 228 31.51 -12.90 5.60
N ARG A 229 31.38 -13.50 4.42
CA ARG A 229 30.41 -13.07 3.42
C ARG A 229 29.04 -13.37 4.04
N GLU A 230 28.61 -12.51 4.96
CA GLU A 230 27.25 -12.56 5.48
C GLU A 230 26.35 -12.26 4.29
N ARG A 231 25.43 -13.19 3.99
CA ARG A 231 24.44 -13.01 2.94
C ARG A 231 23.71 -11.71 3.24
N ILE A 232 23.50 -10.89 2.21
CA ILE A 232 22.64 -9.72 2.34
C ILE A 232 21.24 -10.26 2.61
N VAL A 233 20.77 -10.10 3.84
CA VAL A 233 19.39 -10.46 4.19
C VAL A 233 18.53 -9.30 3.75
N VAL A 234 17.70 -9.55 2.75
CA VAL A 234 16.74 -8.57 2.27
C VAL A 234 15.61 -8.46 3.30
N ARG A 235 15.11 -7.24 3.53
CA ARG A 235 14.11 -6.97 4.58
C ARG A 235 12.85 -7.82 4.37
N GLU A 236 12.46 -8.00 3.13
CA GLU A 236 11.32 -8.79 2.68
C GLU A 236 11.42 -10.27 3.09
N GLU A 237 12.63 -10.80 3.35
CA GLU A 237 12.83 -12.16 3.90
C GLU A 237 12.46 -12.29 5.39
N LEU A 238 12.36 -11.15 6.08
CA LEU A 238 12.07 -11.05 7.52
C LEU A 238 10.69 -10.46 7.80
N ASP A 239 9.99 -9.99 6.78
CA ASP A 239 8.69 -9.36 6.90
C ASP A 239 7.54 -10.36 6.68
N TYR A 240 6.37 -9.98 7.17
CA TYR A 240 5.11 -10.68 6.94
C TYR A 240 4.49 -10.23 5.62
N HIS A 241 3.99 -11.18 4.83
CA HIS A 241 3.35 -10.89 3.55
C HIS A 241 1.87 -11.27 3.60
N THR A 242 1.01 -10.39 3.08
CA THR A 242 -0.42 -10.63 3.03
C THR A 242 -0.77 -11.70 2.01
N ILE A 243 -1.24 -12.85 2.49
CA ILE A 243 -1.70 -13.98 1.66
C ILE A 243 -3.13 -13.76 1.22
N ARG A 244 -3.98 -13.28 2.13
CA ARG A 244 -5.40 -13.04 1.84
C ARG A 244 -5.91 -11.85 2.63
N SER A 245 -6.49 -10.90 1.90
CA SER A 245 -7.04 -9.69 2.51
C SER A 245 -8.56 -9.78 2.68
N GLY A 246 -9.10 -9.17 3.74
CA GLY A 246 -10.54 -9.12 4.01
C GLY A 246 -11.14 -10.42 4.54
N ILE A 247 -10.43 -11.10 5.46
CA ILE A 247 -11.01 -12.25 6.16
C ILE A 247 -12.09 -11.80 7.15
N PRO A 248 -13.16 -12.60 7.37
CA PRO A 248 -14.17 -12.30 8.38
C PRO A 248 -13.56 -12.13 9.77
N ARG A 249 -14.11 -11.22 10.56
CA ARG A 249 -13.66 -10.94 11.94
C ARG A 249 -13.60 -12.19 12.81
N GLU A 250 -14.58 -13.09 12.67
CA GLU A 250 -14.63 -14.34 13.42
C GLU A 250 -13.40 -15.24 13.15
N ILE A 251 -12.99 -15.33 11.88
CA ILE A 251 -11.83 -16.10 11.43
C ILE A 251 -10.54 -15.44 11.92
N ALA A 252 -10.45 -14.12 11.79
CA ALA A 252 -9.32 -13.33 12.29
C ALA A 252 -9.10 -13.53 13.80
N LEU A 253 -10.18 -13.51 14.59
CA LEU A 253 -10.14 -13.74 16.03
C LEU A 253 -9.79 -15.19 16.36
N ALA A 254 -10.33 -16.17 15.63
CA ALA A 254 -10.01 -17.58 15.83
C ALA A 254 -8.51 -17.88 15.64
N ILE A 255 -7.89 -17.28 14.62
CA ILE A 255 -6.45 -17.39 14.35
C ILE A 255 -5.65 -16.66 15.44
N SER A 256 -6.04 -15.43 15.78
CA SER A 256 -5.32 -14.60 16.77
C SER A 256 -5.38 -15.19 18.19
N ALA A 257 -6.43 -15.95 18.52
CA ALA A 257 -6.60 -16.57 19.83
C ALA A 257 -5.73 -17.83 20.05
N HIS A 258 -5.21 -18.44 18.97
CA HIS A 258 -4.44 -19.70 19.03
C HIS A 258 -3.07 -19.56 18.32
N PRO A 259 -2.17 -18.68 18.79
CA PRO A 259 -0.87 -18.47 18.16
C PRO A 259 0.00 -19.73 18.12
N GLU A 260 -0.20 -20.68 19.04
CA GLU A 260 0.43 -22.00 19.03
C GLU A 260 0.03 -22.86 17.83
N HIS A 261 -1.22 -22.71 17.35
CA HIS A 261 -1.75 -23.38 16.18
C HIS A 261 -1.30 -22.70 14.87
N PHE A 262 -1.08 -21.38 14.89
CA PHE A 262 -0.72 -20.61 13.70
C PHE A 262 0.66 -19.93 13.81
N PRO A 263 1.76 -20.70 13.98
CA PRO A 263 3.09 -20.12 14.09
C PRO A 263 3.49 -19.43 12.78
N GLY A 264 4.07 -18.23 12.89
CA GLY A 264 4.46 -17.45 11.70
C GLY A 264 3.30 -16.77 10.98
N VAL A 265 2.08 -16.82 11.51
CA VAL A 265 0.92 -16.07 11.02
C VAL A 265 0.73 -14.80 11.83
N ASN A 266 0.35 -13.71 11.16
CA ASN A 266 -0.03 -12.45 11.78
C ASN A 266 -1.34 -11.96 11.15
N ILE A 267 -2.25 -11.46 11.98
CA ILE A 267 -3.45 -10.78 11.51
C ILE A 267 -3.19 -9.28 11.54
N GLN A 268 -3.09 -8.68 10.36
CA GLN A 268 -2.98 -7.24 10.24
C GLN A 268 -4.39 -6.62 10.20
N VAL A 269 -4.64 -5.67 11.10
CA VAL A 269 -5.84 -4.83 11.04
C VAL A 269 -5.56 -3.65 10.13
N ALA A 270 -6.29 -3.57 9.03
CA ALA A 270 -6.30 -2.46 8.09
C ALA A 270 -7.69 -1.80 8.06
N THR A 271 -7.83 -0.66 7.40
CA THR A 271 -9.13 -0.05 7.12
C THR A 271 -9.46 -0.19 5.63
N LEU A 272 -10.75 -0.38 5.34
CA LEU A 272 -11.28 -0.34 3.98
C LEU A 272 -12.42 0.67 3.94
N ARG A 273 -12.40 1.54 2.93
CA ARG A 273 -13.50 2.45 2.66
C ARG A 273 -14.73 1.65 2.21
N GLU A 274 -15.87 1.88 2.85
CA GLU A 274 -17.16 1.28 2.49
C GLU A 274 -18.20 2.39 2.29
N TYR A 275 -19.11 2.18 1.33
CA TYR A 275 -20.25 3.05 1.06
C TYR A 275 -21.55 2.32 1.43
N PRO A 276 -22.08 2.47 2.65
CA PRO A 276 -23.19 1.66 3.14
C PRO A 276 -24.47 1.81 2.33
N GLN A 277 -24.67 3.00 1.74
CA GLN A 277 -25.83 3.31 0.90
C GLN A 277 -25.65 2.89 -0.57
N LYS A 278 -24.48 2.33 -0.94
CA LYS A 278 -24.16 1.75 -2.25
C LYS A 278 -24.34 2.69 -3.44
N THR A 279 -25.59 2.90 -3.86
CA THR A 279 -26.00 3.59 -5.09
C THR A 279 -26.55 5.00 -4.86
N ILE A 280 -26.49 5.52 -3.62
CA ILE A 280 -26.88 6.90 -3.32
C ILE A 280 -25.76 7.87 -3.69
N ALA A 281 -26.08 8.86 -4.52
CA ALA A 281 -25.22 9.94 -4.97
C ALA A 281 -23.81 9.50 -5.42
N PRO A 282 -23.67 8.46 -6.27
CA PRO A 282 -22.37 7.88 -6.56
C PRO A 282 -21.47 8.84 -7.34
N HIS A 283 -22.05 9.66 -8.22
CA HIS A 283 -21.33 10.66 -9.01
C HIS A 283 -20.77 11.80 -8.16
N GLU A 284 -21.48 12.15 -7.10
CA GLU A 284 -21.12 13.22 -6.18
C GLU A 284 -20.13 12.75 -5.11
N LEU A 285 -20.38 11.59 -4.50
CA LEU A 285 -19.48 11.04 -3.48
C LEU A 285 -18.12 10.71 -4.10
N GLY A 286 -18.12 10.04 -5.24
CA GLY A 286 -16.92 9.49 -5.85
C GLY A 286 -16.28 8.40 -5.01
N ILE A 287 -15.09 7.98 -5.41
CA ILE A 287 -14.37 6.86 -4.78
C ILE A 287 -12.89 7.16 -4.54
N ARG A 288 -12.31 6.36 -3.64
CA ARG A 288 -10.88 6.32 -3.37
C ARG A 288 -10.24 5.08 -3.99
N HIS A 289 -9.27 5.32 -4.88
CA HIS A 289 -8.48 4.26 -5.51
C HIS A 289 -7.07 4.20 -4.94
N ARG A 290 -6.39 3.07 -5.15
CA ARG A 290 -4.97 2.94 -4.84
C ARG A 290 -4.20 4.07 -5.52
N ILE A 291 -3.24 4.65 -4.79
CA ILE A 291 -2.38 5.69 -5.34
C ILE A 291 -1.47 5.09 -6.41
N ASP A 292 -1.48 5.71 -7.59
CA ASP A 292 -0.60 5.30 -8.68
C ASP A 292 0.83 5.76 -8.42
N GLU A 293 1.83 4.99 -8.89
CA GLU A 293 3.26 5.35 -8.76
C GLU A 293 3.55 6.77 -9.27
N LYS A 294 2.94 7.16 -10.39
CA LYS A 294 3.06 8.51 -10.97
C LYS A 294 2.56 9.59 -10.01
N THR A 295 1.42 9.34 -9.35
CA THR A 295 0.83 10.29 -8.39
C THR A 295 1.73 10.40 -7.16
N LEU A 296 2.21 9.26 -6.64
CA LEU A 296 3.12 9.23 -5.49
C LEU A 296 4.44 9.97 -5.79
N ALA A 297 5.04 9.73 -6.96
CA ALA A 297 6.26 10.41 -7.39
C ALA A 297 6.06 11.93 -7.54
N ALA A 298 4.94 12.35 -8.14
CA ALA A 298 4.61 13.78 -8.25
C ALA A 298 4.47 14.44 -6.87
N ARG A 299 3.87 13.75 -5.90
CA ARG A 299 3.77 14.23 -4.51
C ARG A 299 5.12 14.30 -3.82
N GLN A 300 6.00 13.32 -4.02
CA GLN A 300 7.37 13.34 -3.49
C GLN A 300 8.18 14.51 -4.07
N GLN A 301 8.01 14.83 -5.35
CA GLN A 301 8.61 15.99 -5.98
C GLN A 301 8.04 17.31 -5.43
N GLN A 302 6.73 17.36 -5.23
CA GLN A 302 6.04 18.53 -4.67
C GLN A 302 6.43 18.77 -3.19
N PHE A 303 6.62 17.70 -2.43
CA PHE A 303 6.90 17.73 -0.99
C PHE A 303 8.20 16.97 -0.65
N PRO A 304 9.39 17.53 -1.01
CA PRO A 304 10.67 16.83 -0.85
C PRO A 304 11.05 16.58 0.62
N GLN A 305 10.49 17.37 1.57
CA GLN A 305 10.71 17.17 3.00
C GLN A 305 9.72 16.21 3.67
N GLY A 306 8.83 15.60 2.88
CA GLY A 306 7.79 14.70 3.36
C GLY A 306 6.40 15.23 3.03
N ASP A 307 5.55 14.32 2.57
CA ASP A 307 4.17 14.61 2.24
C ASP A 307 3.38 15.00 3.52
N PRO A 308 2.72 16.18 3.55
CA PRO A 308 1.87 16.59 4.69
C PRO A 308 0.75 15.59 5.02
N LEU A 309 0.31 14.80 4.04
CA LEU A 309 -0.72 13.77 4.18
C LEU A 309 -0.13 12.35 4.33
N ASP A 310 1.19 12.21 4.35
CA ASP A 310 1.92 10.94 4.52
C ASP A 310 1.38 9.81 3.63
N TYR A 311 1.26 10.11 2.33
CA TYR A 311 0.93 9.10 1.32
C TYR A 311 2.09 8.14 1.13
N GLN A 312 1.77 6.85 1.20
CA GLN A 312 2.68 5.74 1.00
C GLN A 312 2.15 4.82 -0.09
N GLU A 313 3.02 3.97 -0.61
CA GLU A 313 2.63 2.95 -1.56
C GLU A 313 1.52 2.05 -0.98
N GLY A 314 0.52 1.74 -1.79
CA GLY A 314 -0.63 0.92 -1.38
C GLY A 314 -1.78 1.69 -0.72
N ASP A 315 -1.57 2.95 -0.32
CA ASP A 315 -2.64 3.81 0.19
C ASP A 315 -3.71 4.10 -0.87
N ARG A 316 -4.89 4.55 -0.41
CA ARG A 316 -5.95 5.03 -1.29
C ARG A 316 -6.08 6.56 -1.23
N ILE A 317 -6.29 7.18 -2.38
CA ILE A 317 -6.49 8.62 -2.58
C ILE A 317 -7.84 8.86 -3.27
N GLY A 318 -8.56 9.91 -2.86
CA GLY A 318 -9.79 10.33 -3.54
C GLY A 318 -9.54 10.74 -4.99
N LYS A 319 -10.24 10.11 -5.95
CA LYS A 319 -10.08 10.39 -7.39
C LYS A 319 -11.24 11.16 -7.99
N MET A 320 -12.44 11.04 -7.42
CA MET A 320 -13.68 11.62 -7.94
C MET A 320 -14.49 12.27 -6.81
N GLY A 321 -15.40 13.17 -7.17
CA GLY A 321 -16.41 13.70 -6.26
C GLY A 321 -15.86 14.35 -4.98
N ILE A 322 -16.66 14.23 -3.91
CA ILE A 322 -16.34 14.68 -2.55
C ILE A 322 -15.07 13.99 -2.03
N GLU A 323 -14.90 12.70 -2.30
CA GLU A 323 -13.71 11.96 -1.89
C GLU A 323 -12.42 12.63 -2.38
N ARG A 324 -12.42 13.19 -3.61
CA ARG A 324 -11.27 13.95 -4.15
C ARG A 324 -11.18 15.36 -3.58
N SER A 325 -12.28 16.10 -3.57
CA SER A 325 -12.25 17.51 -3.14
C SER A 325 -11.90 17.68 -1.67
N TYR A 326 -12.38 16.76 -0.83
CA TYR A 326 -12.20 16.80 0.61
C TYR A 326 -11.17 15.79 1.12
N ASP A 327 -10.38 15.17 0.24
CA ASP A 327 -9.35 14.18 0.59
C ASP A 327 -8.42 14.66 1.71
N ARG A 328 -8.02 15.94 1.67
CA ARG A 328 -7.17 16.57 2.70
C ARG A 328 -7.79 16.54 4.10
N PHE A 329 -9.11 16.67 4.20
CA PHE A 329 -9.83 16.69 5.48
C PHE A 329 -10.21 15.27 5.90
N LEU A 330 -10.68 14.47 4.94
CA LEU A 330 -11.08 13.08 5.16
C LEU A 330 -9.90 12.19 5.55
N ARG A 331 -8.69 12.46 5.06
CA ARG A 331 -7.55 11.59 5.33
C ARG A 331 -7.06 11.69 6.77
N GLY A 332 -7.06 10.57 7.47
CA GLY A 332 -6.36 10.40 8.73
C GLY A 332 -4.84 10.35 8.52
N LEU A 333 -4.10 10.82 9.53
CA LEU A 333 -2.65 10.74 9.57
C LEU A 333 -2.24 9.56 10.45
N ARG A 334 -1.53 8.59 9.86
CA ARG A 334 -1.01 7.43 10.58
C ARG A 334 -0.08 7.85 11.73
N GLY A 335 -0.12 7.13 12.84
CA GLY A 335 0.87 7.29 13.88
C GLY A 335 2.19 6.60 13.51
N LEU A 336 3.24 6.88 14.26
CA LEU A 336 4.55 6.24 14.12
C LEU A 336 5.00 5.76 15.49
N LYS A 337 5.34 4.47 15.57
CA LYS A 337 5.85 3.80 16.75
C LYS A 337 7.29 3.36 16.50
N ARG A 338 8.23 3.82 17.31
CA ARG A 338 9.61 3.32 17.32
C ARG A 338 9.68 2.08 18.19
N VAL A 339 10.11 0.97 17.61
CA VAL A 339 10.27 -0.34 18.24
C VAL A 339 11.74 -0.73 18.20
N VAL A 340 12.34 -0.87 19.38
CA VAL A 340 13.73 -1.26 19.57
C VAL A 340 13.79 -2.75 19.89
N LYS A 341 14.39 -3.53 19.00
CA LYS A 341 14.49 -5.00 19.09
C LYS A 341 15.92 -5.43 19.45
N ASN A 342 16.07 -6.49 20.22
CA ASN A 342 17.38 -7.12 20.46
C ASN A 342 17.81 -7.98 19.25
N ARG A 343 19.00 -8.60 19.32
CA ARG A 343 19.51 -9.50 18.27
C ARG A 343 18.64 -10.74 18.05
N GLN A 344 17.82 -11.11 19.03
CA GLN A 344 16.86 -12.21 18.97
C GLN A 344 15.50 -11.78 18.41
N GLY A 345 15.32 -10.49 18.10
CA GLY A 345 14.08 -9.92 17.57
C GLY A 345 13.05 -9.54 18.63
N GLU A 346 13.35 -9.73 19.92
CA GLU A 346 12.46 -9.39 21.03
C GLU A 346 12.41 -7.88 21.22
N ILE A 347 11.21 -7.35 21.46
CA ILE A 347 10.98 -5.92 21.67
C ILE A 347 11.45 -5.54 23.07
N ILE A 348 12.51 -4.74 23.17
CA ILE A 348 13.04 -4.22 24.44
C ILE A 348 12.27 -2.96 24.86
N ARG A 349 12.00 -2.09 23.89
CA ARG A 349 11.34 -0.79 24.12
C ARG A 349 10.46 -0.46 22.94
N SER A 350 9.29 0.09 23.24
CA SER A 350 8.43 0.69 22.22
C SER A 350 7.94 2.06 22.66
N GLU A 351 7.97 3.02 21.75
CA GLU A 351 7.62 4.41 22.03
C GLU A 351 6.84 4.98 20.84
N VAL A 352 5.71 5.63 21.12
CA VAL A 352 4.95 6.35 20.10
C VAL A 352 5.67 7.67 19.82
N VAL A 353 6.19 7.81 18.60
CA VAL A 353 6.89 9.01 18.12
C VAL A 353 5.89 10.02 17.57
N ARG A 354 4.80 9.54 16.97
CA ARG A 354 3.70 10.35 16.46
C ARG A 354 2.38 9.65 16.73
N GLU A 355 1.46 10.32 17.41
CA GLU A 355 0.11 9.78 17.61
C GLU A 355 -0.68 9.76 16.29
N PRO A 356 -1.49 8.73 16.02
CA PRO A 356 -2.39 8.74 14.88
C PRO A 356 -3.45 9.82 15.06
N LYS A 357 -3.79 10.54 13.98
CA LYS A 357 -4.88 11.50 13.94
C LYS A 357 -5.95 10.98 12.99
N SER A 358 -7.19 10.84 13.45
CA SER A 358 -8.31 10.52 12.55
C SER A 358 -8.60 11.70 11.61
N GLY A 359 -9.12 11.39 10.42
CA GLY A 359 -9.64 12.40 9.51
C GLY A 359 -10.90 13.09 10.06
N ASP A 360 -11.19 14.27 9.54
CA ASP A 360 -12.38 15.03 9.88
C ASP A 360 -13.59 14.52 9.09
N ASP A 361 -14.75 14.45 9.73
CA ASP A 361 -16.00 14.09 9.06
C ASP A 361 -16.49 15.25 8.17
N VAL A 362 -17.00 14.92 6.98
CA VAL A 362 -17.61 15.87 6.04
C VAL A 362 -19.12 15.69 6.09
N VAL A 363 -19.84 16.76 6.42
CA VAL A 363 -21.31 16.81 6.41
C VAL A 363 -21.78 17.50 5.13
N LEU A 364 -22.51 16.75 4.30
CA LEU A 364 -23.08 17.25 3.04
C LEU A 364 -24.42 17.94 3.28
N THR A 365 -24.79 18.85 2.39
CA THR A 365 -26.14 19.45 2.34
C THR A 365 -27.19 18.50 1.78
N LEU A 366 -26.76 17.39 1.18
CA LEU A 366 -27.59 16.37 0.57
C LEU A 366 -28.50 15.71 1.62
N ASN A 367 -29.78 15.55 1.29
CA ASN A 367 -30.75 14.80 2.08
C ASN A 367 -30.95 13.42 1.45
N THR A 368 -30.60 12.35 2.18
CA THR A 368 -30.59 10.98 1.63
C THR A 368 -31.96 10.50 1.17
N ARG A 369 -33.02 10.89 1.88
CA ARG A 369 -34.40 10.53 1.51
C ARG A 369 -34.80 11.17 0.19
N LEU A 370 -34.61 12.48 0.06
CA LEU A 370 -34.90 13.20 -1.17
C LEU A 370 -34.02 12.72 -2.33
N GLN A 371 -32.74 12.48 -2.06
CA GLN A 371 -31.79 11.94 -3.02
C GLN A 371 -32.27 10.60 -3.60
N SER A 372 -32.69 9.67 -2.73
CA SER A 372 -33.21 8.38 -3.18
C SER A 372 -34.47 8.52 -4.01
N GLU A 373 -35.38 9.43 -3.63
CA GLU A 373 -36.62 9.67 -4.35
C GLU A 373 -36.35 10.25 -5.75
N VAL A 374 -35.50 11.27 -5.84
CA VAL A 374 -35.09 11.88 -7.11
C VAL A 374 -34.39 10.87 -8.03
N GLN A 375 -33.48 10.06 -7.48
CA GLN A 375 -32.81 9.01 -8.26
C GLN A 375 -33.80 7.96 -8.78
N ASN A 376 -34.71 7.50 -7.94
CA ASN A 376 -35.69 6.50 -8.34
C ASN A 376 -36.66 7.04 -9.41
N LEU A 377 -37.10 8.29 -9.27
CA LEU A 377 -37.94 8.96 -10.26
C LEU A 377 -37.23 9.12 -11.60
N LEU A 378 -35.95 9.51 -11.58
CA LEU A 378 -35.14 9.64 -12.79
C LEU A 378 -34.93 8.29 -13.49
N ASP A 379 -34.56 7.25 -12.74
CA ASP A 379 -34.39 5.90 -13.28
C ASP A 379 -35.69 5.39 -13.89
N GLN A 380 -36.80 5.48 -13.14
CA GLN A 380 -38.12 5.06 -13.61
C GLN A 380 -38.54 5.82 -14.87
N SER A 381 -38.36 7.14 -14.90
CA SER A 381 -38.73 7.96 -16.04
C SER A 381 -37.92 7.59 -17.28
N LEU A 382 -36.62 7.33 -17.13
CA LEU A 382 -35.78 6.90 -18.25
C LEU A 382 -36.15 5.50 -18.74
N ASP A 383 -36.46 4.58 -17.83
CA ASP A 383 -36.86 3.21 -18.20
C ASP A 383 -38.23 3.18 -18.89
N GLU A 384 -39.18 4.01 -18.43
CA GLU A 384 -40.49 4.19 -19.08
C GLU A 384 -40.34 4.79 -20.48
N LEU A 385 -39.57 5.88 -20.62
CA LEU A 385 -39.32 6.52 -21.92
C LEU A 385 -38.58 5.60 -22.89
N ALA A 386 -37.68 4.75 -22.40
CA ALA A 386 -36.94 3.79 -23.23
C ALA A 386 -37.84 2.68 -23.79
N GLN A 387 -38.97 2.40 -23.13
CA GLN A 387 -39.98 1.43 -23.59
C GLN A 387 -41.06 2.09 -24.46
N GLU A 388 -41.22 3.41 -24.36
CA GLU A 388 -42.18 4.16 -25.16
C GLU A 388 -41.76 4.17 -26.63
N LYS A 389 -42.76 4.03 -27.50
CA LYS A 389 -42.60 4.07 -28.95
C LYS A 389 -43.43 5.20 -29.52
N ASP A 390 -42.85 5.92 -30.47
CA ASP A 390 -43.56 6.92 -31.25
C ASP A 390 -44.65 6.27 -32.14
N GLU A 391 -45.43 7.11 -32.82
CA GLU A 391 -46.49 6.68 -33.75
C GLU A 391 -45.95 5.80 -34.90
N GLN A 392 -44.63 5.85 -35.16
CA GLN A 392 -43.94 5.07 -36.18
C GLN A 392 -43.32 3.77 -35.62
N GLY A 393 -43.48 3.50 -34.32
CA GLY A 393 -42.97 2.31 -33.64
C GLY A 393 -41.49 2.37 -33.24
N SER A 394 -40.83 3.53 -33.38
CA SER A 394 -39.44 3.76 -32.99
C SER A 394 -39.35 4.18 -31.52
N PRO A 395 -38.27 3.85 -30.80
CA PRO A 395 -38.09 4.29 -29.41
C PRO A 395 -38.14 5.82 -29.29
N VAL A 396 -38.89 6.33 -28.30
CA VAL A 396 -38.97 7.77 -28.04
C VAL A 396 -37.62 8.35 -27.60
N ILE A 397 -36.83 7.56 -26.89
CA ILE A 397 -35.43 7.87 -26.57
C ILE A 397 -34.51 6.73 -27.00
N GLU A 398 -33.26 7.08 -27.34
CA GLU A 398 -32.22 6.10 -27.59
C GLU A 398 -31.95 5.27 -26.32
N PRO A 399 -31.72 3.95 -26.43
CA PRO A 399 -31.38 3.11 -25.27
C PRO A 399 -30.13 3.57 -24.50
N SER A 400 -29.24 4.32 -25.17
CA SER A 400 -28.03 4.92 -24.59
C SER A 400 -28.29 6.22 -23.82
N THR A 401 -29.54 6.68 -23.74
CA THR A 401 -29.90 7.94 -23.09
C THR A 401 -29.68 7.85 -21.57
N GLY A 402 -29.12 8.92 -21.03
CA GLY A 402 -29.04 9.17 -19.59
C GLY A 402 -29.53 10.58 -19.28
N GLY A 403 -29.69 10.89 -18.01
CA GLY A 403 -30.23 12.17 -17.57
C GLY A 403 -29.64 12.61 -16.25
N CYS A 404 -29.96 13.83 -15.84
CA CYS A 404 -29.65 14.31 -14.51
C CYS A 404 -30.75 15.21 -13.95
N VAL A 405 -30.83 15.29 -12.63
CA VAL A 405 -31.71 16.18 -11.90
C VAL A 405 -30.91 16.84 -10.79
N VAL A 406 -31.01 18.16 -10.64
CA VAL A 406 -30.41 18.90 -9.54
C VAL A 406 -31.53 19.61 -8.78
N VAL A 407 -31.55 19.45 -7.46
CA VAL A 407 -32.48 20.10 -6.54
C VAL A 407 -31.67 20.92 -5.55
N LEU A 408 -31.96 22.21 -5.49
CA LEU A 408 -31.26 23.16 -4.63
C LEU A 408 -32.24 24.01 -3.82
N ASP A 409 -31.82 24.41 -2.63
CA ASP A 409 -32.48 25.46 -1.86
C ASP A 409 -32.08 26.82 -2.44
N VAL A 410 -33.05 27.52 -3.04
CA VAL A 410 -32.84 28.81 -3.71
C VAL A 410 -32.39 29.93 -2.77
N ARG A 411 -32.58 29.78 -1.45
CA ARG A 411 -32.20 30.81 -0.46
C ARG A 411 -30.76 30.66 -0.01
N SER A 412 -30.30 29.43 0.15
CA SER A 412 -28.96 29.12 0.66
C SER A 412 -27.97 28.72 -0.44
N GLY A 413 -28.46 28.33 -1.62
CA GLY A 413 -27.65 27.71 -2.68
C GLY A 413 -27.27 26.26 -2.38
N ALA A 414 -27.74 25.68 -1.27
CA ALA A 414 -27.42 24.32 -0.88
C ALA A 414 -28.02 23.29 -1.84
N ILE A 415 -27.20 22.37 -2.35
CA ILE A 415 -27.68 21.24 -3.16
C ILE A 415 -28.24 20.19 -2.20
N VAL A 416 -29.54 19.94 -2.29
CA VAL A 416 -30.25 18.99 -1.40
C VAL A 416 -30.43 17.61 -2.03
N ALA A 417 -30.41 17.54 -3.36
CA ALA A 417 -30.31 16.30 -4.12
C ALA A 417 -29.70 16.57 -5.51
N THR A 418 -28.94 15.62 -6.02
CA THR A 418 -28.38 15.64 -7.38
C THR A 418 -28.23 14.22 -7.89
N ALA A 419 -28.95 13.88 -8.94
CA ALA A 419 -28.96 12.55 -9.51
C ALA A 419 -28.40 12.59 -10.92
N SER A 420 -27.52 11.66 -11.26
CA SER A 420 -27.14 11.35 -12.64
C SER A 420 -27.48 9.89 -12.92
N ALA A 421 -28.12 9.63 -14.05
CA ALA A 421 -28.52 8.30 -14.47
C ALA A 421 -27.78 7.89 -15.77
N PRO A 422 -27.35 6.62 -15.88
CA PRO A 422 -27.54 5.56 -14.89
C PRO A 422 -26.60 5.72 -13.68
N ARG A 423 -27.11 5.31 -12.51
CA ARG A 423 -26.33 5.22 -11.26
C ARG A 423 -25.61 3.88 -11.16
N TYR A 424 -24.57 3.82 -10.33
CA TYR A 424 -23.77 2.61 -10.09
C TYR A 424 -23.52 2.40 -8.59
N ASP A 425 -23.14 1.19 -8.20
CA ASP A 425 -22.73 0.88 -6.82
C ASP A 425 -21.26 1.27 -6.61
N LEU A 426 -21.02 2.18 -5.67
CA LEU A 426 -19.67 2.66 -5.33
C LEU A 426 -18.75 1.54 -4.87
N ASN A 427 -19.28 0.51 -4.19
CA ASN A 427 -18.47 -0.58 -3.65
C ASN A 427 -17.96 -1.51 -4.74
N LEU A 428 -18.69 -1.65 -5.86
CA LEU A 428 -18.22 -2.44 -7.01
C LEU A 428 -16.97 -1.82 -7.63
N LEU A 429 -16.83 -0.48 -7.58
CA LEU A 429 -15.68 0.21 -8.15
C LEU A 429 -14.46 0.28 -7.21
N LEU A 430 -14.58 -0.19 -5.97
CA LEU A 430 -13.45 -0.17 -5.02
C LEU A 430 -12.34 -1.15 -5.39
N ASN A 431 -12.72 -2.35 -5.87
CA ASN A 431 -11.84 -3.41 -6.36
C ASN A 431 -12.61 -4.27 -7.41
N PRO A 432 -12.96 -3.70 -8.57
CA PRO A 432 -13.73 -4.41 -9.57
C PRO A 432 -12.92 -5.57 -10.15
N SER A 433 -13.58 -6.70 -10.42
CA SER A 433 -13.03 -7.71 -11.31
C SER A 433 -12.83 -7.13 -12.73
N PRO A 434 -11.95 -7.71 -13.56
CA PRO A 434 -11.78 -7.27 -14.94
C PRO A 434 -13.10 -7.25 -15.74
N GLU A 435 -13.99 -8.22 -15.49
CA GLU A 435 -15.30 -8.34 -16.14
C GLU A 435 -16.26 -7.23 -15.70
N GLU A 436 -16.39 -6.98 -14.39
CA GLU A 436 -17.22 -5.89 -13.86
C GLU A 436 -16.74 -4.52 -14.36
N TRP A 437 -15.42 -4.31 -14.36
CA TRP A 437 -14.84 -3.06 -14.86
C TRP A 437 -15.13 -2.86 -16.35
N GLN A 438 -14.98 -3.92 -17.15
CA GLN A 438 -15.25 -3.87 -18.59
C GLN A 438 -16.73 -3.61 -18.86
N ALA A 439 -17.65 -4.24 -18.11
CA ALA A 439 -19.09 -4.01 -18.25
C ALA A 439 -19.48 -2.55 -18.00
N VAL A 440 -18.86 -1.89 -17.01
CA VAL A 440 -19.10 -0.46 -16.72
C VAL A 440 -18.57 0.46 -17.83
N LEU A 441 -17.43 0.09 -18.44
CA LEU A 441 -16.83 0.86 -19.54
C LEU A 441 -17.60 0.70 -20.86
N ASP A 442 -18.10 -0.51 -21.13
CA ASP A 442 -18.81 -0.84 -22.36
C ASP A 442 -20.30 -0.44 -22.32
N ASP A 443 -20.81 -0.03 -21.16
CA ASP A 443 -22.18 0.47 -21.03
C ASP A 443 -22.37 1.74 -21.90
N PRO A 444 -23.21 1.68 -22.96
CA PRO A 444 -23.42 2.80 -23.86
C PRO A 444 -24.07 4.01 -23.18
N ARG A 445 -24.72 3.82 -22.02
CA ARG A 445 -25.29 4.88 -21.20
C ARG A 445 -24.24 5.59 -20.34
N ARG A 446 -22.95 5.22 -20.40
CA ARG A 446 -21.84 5.91 -19.72
C ARG A 446 -22.13 6.19 -18.23
N PRO A 447 -22.22 5.15 -17.38
CA PRO A 447 -22.55 5.27 -15.97
C PRO A 447 -21.57 6.12 -15.17
N LEU A 448 -20.29 6.16 -15.55
CA LEU A 448 -19.28 6.95 -14.83
C LEU A 448 -19.30 8.45 -15.16
N PHE A 449 -20.09 8.89 -16.14
CA PHE A 449 -20.13 10.30 -16.56
C PHE A 449 -21.02 11.14 -15.62
N PRO A 450 -20.46 12.10 -14.84
CA PRO A 450 -21.22 12.92 -13.91
C PRO A 450 -21.99 14.00 -14.67
N ARG A 451 -23.21 13.68 -15.07
CA ARG A 451 -24.01 14.53 -15.97
C ARG A 451 -24.36 15.87 -15.35
N ALA A 452 -24.65 15.92 -14.06
CA ALA A 452 -25.01 17.16 -13.37
C ALA A 452 -23.93 18.26 -13.45
N THR A 453 -22.65 17.88 -13.52
CA THR A 453 -21.52 18.83 -13.54
C THR A 453 -20.82 18.94 -14.89
N GLN A 454 -20.79 17.86 -15.69
CA GLN A 454 -20.01 17.82 -16.93
C GLN A 454 -20.85 17.80 -18.21
N MET A 455 -22.16 17.55 -18.15
CA MET A 455 -22.99 17.52 -19.35
C MET A 455 -23.32 18.93 -19.83
N MET A 456 -22.91 19.26 -21.05
CA MET A 456 -23.30 20.49 -21.71
C MET A 456 -24.47 20.21 -22.66
N LEU A 457 -25.60 20.86 -22.42
CA LEU A 457 -26.77 20.80 -23.29
C LEU A 457 -27.17 22.20 -23.75
N PRO A 458 -27.69 22.34 -24.98
CA PRO A 458 -28.38 23.57 -25.36
C PRO A 458 -29.59 23.75 -24.43
N PRO A 459 -29.74 24.89 -23.73
CA PRO A 459 -30.80 25.07 -22.73
C PRO A 459 -32.22 25.09 -23.33
N GLY A 460 -32.34 25.31 -24.63
CA GLY A 460 -33.63 25.37 -25.32
C GLY A 460 -34.55 26.43 -24.71
N SER A 461 -35.85 26.11 -24.56
CA SER A 461 -36.84 27.04 -24.03
C SER A 461 -36.58 27.46 -22.57
N THR A 462 -35.79 26.73 -21.78
CA THR A 462 -35.46 27.16 -20.41
C THR A 462 -34.67 28.47 -20.40
N PHE A 463 -33.92 28.76 -21.48
CA PHE A 463 -33.18 30.01 -21.64
C PHE A 463 -34.09 31.23 -21.80
N LYS A 464 -35.37 31.04 -22.15
CA LYS A 464 -36.32 32.16 -22.32
C LYS A 464 -36.54 32.96 -21.05
N ALA A 465 -36.40 32.35 -19.87
CA ALA A 465 -36.46 33.10 -18.60
C ALA A 465 -35.36 34.17 -18.55
N LEU A 466 -34.14 33.82 -18.93
CA LEU A 466 -33.03 34.77 -19.04
C LEU A 466 -33.28 35.80 -20.13
N THR A 467 -33.70 35.35 -21.31
CA THR A 467 -34.02 36.27 -22.42
C THR A 467 -35.08 37.28 -22.02
N SER A 468 -36.11 36.89 -21.25
CA SER A 468 -37.12 37.80 -20.73
C SER A 468 -36.55 38.84 -19.77
N ILE A 469 -35.62 38.47 -18.88
CA ILE A 469 -34.92 39.43 -18.01
C ILE A 469 -34.17 40.44 -18.90
N ALA A 470 -33.40 39.95 -19.87
CA ALA A 470 -32.65 40.82 -20.78
C ALA A 470 -33.56 41.76 -21.58
N LEU A 471 -34.73 41.28 -22.03
CA LEU A 471 -35.72 42.08 -22.74
C LEU A 471 -36.28 43.20 -21.87
N LEU A 472 -36.69 42.89 -20.64
CA LEU A 472 -37.24 43.86 -19.69
C LEU A 472 -36.20 44.93 -19.32
N GLU A 473 -34.99 44.49 -19.00
CA GLU A 473 -33.87 45.35 -18.59
C GLU A 473 -33.31 46.19 -19.74
N SER A 474 -33.59 45.81 -20.98
CA SER A 474 -33.23 46.64 -22.14
C SER A 474 -33.99 47.97 -22.17
N GLY A 475 -35.18 48.03 -21.55
CA GLY A 475 -36.11 49.16 -21.65
C GLY A 475 -36.65 49.43 -23.06
N LYS A 476 -36.37 48.54 -24.03
CA LYS A 476 -36.75 48.70 -25.45
C LYS A 476 -38.05 47.99 -25.83
N ILE A 477 -38.63 47.22 -24.92
CA ILE A 477 -39.82 46.41 -25.14
C ILE A 477 -40.81 46.70 -24.01
N ASP A 478 -42.07 46.93 -24.38
CA ASP A 478 -43.17 46.96 -23.43
C ASP A 478 -43.67 45.51 -23.22
N PRO A 479 -43.65 44.96 -21.99
CA PRO A 479 -44.06 43.58 -21.74
C PRO A 479 -45.53 43.29 -22.05
N ASP A 480 -46.38 44.33 -22.09
CA ASP A 480 -47.80 44.23 -22.42
C ASP A 480 -48.06 44.40 -23.92
N GLU A 481 -47.05 44.78 -24.71
CA GLU A 481 -47.16 44.87 -26.17
C GLU A 481 -47.46 43.49 -26.76
N MET A 482 -48.51 43.46 -27.60
CA MET A 482 -48.96 42.25 -28.26
C MET A 482 -48.20 42.06 -29.57
N TYR A 483 -47.50 40.93 -29.71
CA TYR A 483 -46.88 40.54 -30.97
C TYR A 483 -47.67 39.46 -31.70
N PRO A 484 -47.88 39.61 -33.02
CA PRO A 484 -48.61 38.62 -33.79
C PRO A 484 -47.75 37.36 -33.97
N CYS A 485 -48.27 36.22 -33.50
CA CYS A 485 -47.67 34.92 -33.71
C CYS A 485 -48.52 34.06 -34.65
N ARG A 486 -48.16 34.04 -35.93
CA ARG A 486 -48.68 33.08 -36.94
C ARG A 486 -47.96 31.72 -36.95
N GLY A 487 -47.03 31.51 -36.02
CA GLY A 487 -46.27 30.26 -35.88
C GLY A 487 -44.86 30.28 -36.50
N TYR A 488 -44.51 31.33 -37.24
CA TYR A 488 -43.15 31.58 -37.74
C TYR A 488 -42.88 33.08 -37.85
N LEU A 489 -41.59 33.46 -37.85
CA LEU A 489 -41.18 34.86 -37.95
C LEU A 489 -41.50 35.47 -39.33
N ASP A 490 -40.68 35.19 -40.37
CA ASP A 490 -40.92 35.74 -41.72
C ASP A 490 -41.31 34.69 -42.75
N ARG A 491 -40.76 33.48 -42.66
CA ARG A 491 -40.98 32.41 -43.64
C ARG A 491 -41.35 31.10 -42.95
N PRO A 492 -42.27 30.31 -43.51
CA PRO A 492 -42.78 29.08 -42.89
C PRO A 492 -41.78 27.92 -42.86
N ASP A 493 -40.60 28.05 -43.48
CA ASP A 493 -39.53 27.06 -43.48
C ASP A 493 -38.48 27.27 -42.38
N ARG A 494 -38.45 28.44 -41.70
CA ARG A 494 -37.41 28.82 -40.71
C ARG A 494 -37.95 29.67 -39.57
N HIS A 495 -37.24 29.70 -38.43
CA HIS A 495 -37.64 30.46 -37.22
C HIS A 495 -39.10 30.24 -36.84
N ARG A 496 -39.41 28.99 -36.53
CA ARG A 496 -40.76 28.49 -36.27
C ARG A 496 -40.99 28.21 -34.80
N ASP A 497 -42.26 28.27 -34.40
CA ASP A 497 -42.73 27.70 -33.15
C ASP A 497 -42.80 26.17 -33.23
N PHE A 498 -42.65 25.54 -32.06
CA PHE A 498 -42.87 24.12 -31.92
C PHE A 498 -44.30 23.73 -32.33
N ILE A 499 -45.30 24.50 -31.90
CA ILE A 499 -46.72 24.27 -32.24
C ILE A 499 -46.98 24.36 -33.75
N TYR A 500 -46.31 25.28 -34.45
CA TYR A 500 -46.45 25.42 -35.90
C TYR A 500 -45.89 24.21 -36.64
N ARG A 501 -44.76 23.66 -36.17
CA ARG A 501 -44.16 22.47 -36.78
C ARG A 501 -45.04 21.22 -36.68
N HIS A 502 -45.88 21.13 -35.65
CA HIS A 502 -46.70 19.93 -35.40
C HIS A 502 -48.14 20.10 -35.88
N TYR A 503 -48.70 21.30 -35.75
CA TYR A 503 -50.13 21.53 -35.98
C TYR A 503 -50.41 22.61 -37.03
N GLY A 504 -49.38 23.26 -37.59
CA GLY A 504 -49.54 24.30 -38.61
C GLY A 504 -50.17 25.61 -38.12
N VAL A 505 -50.36 25.78 -36.81
CA VAL A 505 -50.98 26.96 -36.19
C VAL A 505 -49.96 27.79 -35.39
N GLY A 506 -50.33 29.02 -35.04
CA GLY A 506 -49.56 29.89 -34.15
C GLY A 506 -50.35 30.26 -32.89
N HIS A 507 -49.77 31.10 -32.04
CA HIS A 507 -50.35 31.53 -30.77
C HIS A 507 -51.25 32.79 -30.86
N ASN A 508 -51.56 33.27 -32.07
CA ASN A 508 -52.22 34.57 -32.31
C ASN A 508 -51.43 35.72 -31.69
N ASP A 509 -52.08 36.85 -31.41
CA ASP A 509 -51.42 37.97 -30.75
C ASP A 509 -51.12 37.61 -29.30
N ILE A 510 -49.87 37.82 -28.88
CA ILE A 510 -49.39 37.37 -27.58
C ILE A 510 -48.41 38.38 -26.96
N ASN A 511 -48.53 38.62 -25.64
CA ASN A 511 -47.59 39.47 -24.88
C ASN A 511 -46.49 38.63 -24.18
N LEU A 512 -45.58 39.29 -23.45
CA LEU A 512 -44.44 38.61 -22.79
C LEU A 512 -44.89 37.51 -21.83
N THR A 513 -45.88 37.82 -20.98
CA THR A 513 -46.40 36.90 -19.96
C THR A 513 -46.98 35.65 -20.62
N GLN A 514 -47.83 35.84 -21.63
CA GLN A 514 -48.41 34.74 -22.37
C GLN A 514 -47.36 33.96 -23.18
N ALA A 515 -46.37 34.65 -23.76
CA ALA A 515 -45.29 34.02 -24.52
C ALA A 515 -44.40 33.13 -23.63
N LEU A 516 -44.17 33.51 -22.38
CA LEU A 516 -43.54 32.65 -21.37
C LEU A 516 -44.43 31.44 -21.02
N CYS A 517 -45.72 31.66 -20.75
CA CYS A 517 -46.66 30.58 -20.43
C CYS A 517 -46.81 29.54 -21.55
N GLN A 518 -46.82 29.99 -22.81
CA GLN A 518 -47.02 29.14 -24.00
C GLN A 518 -45.71 28.78 -24.71
N SER A 519 -44.57 29.24 -24.18
CA SER A 519 -43.25 29.06 -24.79
C SER A 519 -43.17 29.48 -26.27
N CYS A 520 -43.81 30.58 -26.66
CA CYS A 520 -43.82 31.06 -28.05
C CYS A 520 -42.41 31.53 -28.49
N ASN A 521 -41.76 30.86 -29.45
CA ASN A 521 -40.47 31.28 -30.01
C ASN A 521 -40.60 32.56 -30.84
N VAL A 522 -41.69 32.72 -31.60
CA VAL A 522 -41.91 33.86 -32.49
C VAL A 522 -41.92 35.19 -31.75
N TYR A 523 -42.50 35.24 -30.54
CA TYR A 523 -42.42 36.42 -29.67
C TYR A 523 -40.96 36.80 -29.40
N PHE A 524 -40.14 35.84 -28.93
CA PHE A 524 -38.72 36.09 -28.65
C PHE A 524 -37.92 36.44 -29.91
N PHE A 525 -38.25 35.89 -31.07
CA PHE A 525 -37.61 36.28 -32.33
C PHE A 525 -37.92 37.74 -32.71
N GLN A 526 -39.16 38.19 -32.52
CA GLN A 526 -39.55 39.58 -32.78
C GLN A 526 -38.88 40.51 -31.78
N ALA A 527 -38.98 40.21 -30.49
CA ALA A 527 -38.39 41.03 -29.43
C ALA A 527 -36.86 41.13 -29.55
N ALA A 528 -36.18 40.06 -29.99
CA ALA A 528 -34.74 40.06 -30.24
C ALA A 528 -34.30 41.02 -31.36
N ARG A 529 -35.15 41.30 -32.37
CA ARG A 529 -34.85 42.27 -33.43
C ARG A 529 -34.70 43.69 -32.88
N THR A 530 -35.50 44.02 -31.87
CA THR A 530 -35.49 45.34 -31.23
C THR A 530 -34.37 45.45 -30.19
N MET A 531 -34.20 44.40 -29.38
CA MET A 531 -33.24 44.41 -28.28
C MET A 531 -31.78 44.41 -28.76
N GLY A 532 -31.46 43.64 -29.79
CA GLY A 532 -30.08 43.36 -30.21
C GLY A 532 -29.41 42.25 -29.37
N PRO A 533 -28.32 41.65 -29.87
CA PRO A 533 -27.66 40.51 -29.23
C PRO A 533 -26.85 40.88 -27.97
N GLU A 534 -26.32 42.11 -27.88
CA GLU A 534 -25.40 42.52 -26.82
C GLU A 534 -26.05 42.45 -25.44
N THR A 535 -27.33 42.80 -25.34
CA THR A 535 -28.10 42.78 -24.10
C THR A 535 -28.23 41.37 -23.53
N ILE A 536 -28.49 40.38 -24.40
CA ILE A 536 -28.57 38.97 -23.98
C ILE A 536 -27.20 38.50 -23.49
N CYS A 537 -26.13 38.82 -24.23
CA CYS A 537 -24.77 38.44 -23.83
C CYS A 537 -24.39 39.03 -22.47
N HIS A 538 -24.71 40.31 -22.24
CA HIS A 538 -24.46 40.97 -20.97
C HIS A 538 -25.18 40.27 -19.80
N TRP A 539 -26.49 40.01 -19.95
CA TRP A 539 -27.27 39.36 -18.89
C TRP A 539 -26.93 37.88 -18.70
N ALA A 540 -26.56 37.17 -19.76
CA ALA A 540 -26.00 35.82 -19.67
C ALA A 540 -24.74 35.79 -18.80
N ASP A 541 -23.83 36.74 -19.01
CA ASP A 541 -22.60 36.85 -18.21
C ASP A 541 -22.86 37.21 -16.74
N GLN A 542 -23.80 38.14 -16.49
CA GLN A 542 -24.22 38.55 -15.14
C GLN A 542 -24.89 37.40 -14.37
N LEU A 543 -25.68 36.57 -15.05
CA LEU A 543 -26.36 35.42 -14.46
C LEU A 543 -25.50 34.15 -14.41
N GLY A 544 -24.21 34.25 -14.76
CA GLY A 544 -23.22 33.17 -14.59
C GLY A 544 -23.18 32.13 -15.71
N PHE A 545 -23.88 32.33 -16.83
CA PHE A 545 -23.75 31.43 -17.97
C PHE A 545 -22.33 31.48 -18.55
N GLY A 546 -21.76 30.31 -18.81
CA GLY A 546 -20.38 30.17 -19.31
C GLY A 546 -19.29 30.26 -18.22
N LYS A 547 -19.67 30.39 -16.94
CA LYS A 547 -18.75 30.40 -15.80
C LYS A 547 -18.98 29.16 -14.92
N PRO A 548 -17.95 28.68 -14.18
CA PRO A 548 -18.13 27.65 -13.17
C PRO A 548 -19.13 28.12 -12.10
N THR A 549 -20.00 27.21 -11.65
CA THR A 549 -21.02 27.50 -10.61
C THR A 549 -20.42 27.70 -9.22
N GLY A 550 -19.17 27.27 -9.01
CA GLY A 550 -18.53 27.24 -7.70
C GLY A 550 -18.85 26.01 -6.86
N ILE A 551 -19.47 24.98 -7.45
CA ILE A 551 -19.63 23.68 -6.79
C ILE A 551 -18.27 23.12 -6.37
N ASP A 552 -18.22 22.50 -5.20
CA ASP A 552 -17.01 22.04 -4.52
C ASP A 552 -16.57 20.62 -4.94
N ILE A 553 -17.03 20.12 -6.08
CA ILE A 553 -16.61 18.83 -6.66
C ILE A 553 -15.96 19.01 -8.04
N PRO A 554 -15.05 18.12 -8.46
CA PRO A 554 -14.38 18.23 -9.73
C PRO A 554 -15.35 17.97 -10.90
N GLY A 555 -15.33 18.83 -11.91
CA GLY A 555 -16.16 18.73 -13.11
C GLY A 555 -15.97 19.96 -13.97
#